data_AF-A0A522R754-F1
#
_entry.id   AF-A0A522R754-F1
#
_cell.length_a   1.000
_cell.length_b   1.000
_cell.length_c   1.000
_cell.angle_alpha   90.00
_cell.angle_beta   90.00
_cell.angle_gamma   90.00
#
_symmetry.space_group_name_H-M   'P 1'
#
loop_
_entity.id
_entity.type
_entity.pdbx_description
1 polymer ?
#
loop_
_entity_poly.entity_id
_entity_poly.type
_entity_poly.pdbx_seq_one_letter_code
_entity_poly.pdbx_strand_id
1 'polypeptide(L)'
;VCGYMAGLIGSSNSPLSGVGILVVVIAALLLVVGVKPFLPAGAEKPLVGFALFVTAIVFAVASIANNNLQDLKTGQLVDATPSMQQWALVIGVLAGAVVIPPVLDLLQNTYGFLGAPGADPSKALPAPQAGLISALAKGVITGAVPWDMIGLGAAIGVAIIILDELLGVAKKGPRLPPLAVGLGIYLPTSTTLMVVVGALVGAWFDRHAERGQRAEATKQLGVLLASGLIVGESLLAVIFAGIVGFSGKQNPIALVGDSFATPSIIIGGVVFAVTVIVLYRWIIKMGRSAA
;
A
#
# COMPACT_ATOMS: atom_id res chain seq x y z
N VAL A 1 -19.71 -5.87 -2.78
CA VAL A 1 -18.74 -6.26 -3.83
C VAL A 1 -17.39 -6.64 -3.24
N CYS A 2 -16.64 -5.74 -2.60
CA CYS A 2 -15.30 -6.03 -2.06
C CYS A 2 -15.27 -7.27 -1.18
N GLY A 3 -16.15 -7.35 -0.17
CA GLY A 3 -16.26 -8.53 0.69
C GLY A 3 -16.44 -9.85 -0.08
N TYR A 4 -17.43 -9.89 -0.97
CA TYR A 4 -17.72 -11.07 -1.79
C TYR A 4 -16.53 -11.48 -2.67
N MET A 5 -15.87 -10.52 -3.32
CA MET A 5 -14.67 -10.78 -4.12
C MET A 5 -13.52 -11.30 -3.26
N ALA A 6 -13.27 -10.70 -2.08
CA ALA A 6 -12.26 -11.20 -1.15
C ALA A 6 -12.51 -12.66 -0.74
N GLY A 7 -13.78 -13.02 -0.49
CA GLY A 7 -14.16 -14.38 -0.13
C GLY A 7 -13.92 -15.40 -1.24
N LEU A 8 -13.98 -14.99 -2.52
CA LEU A 8 -13.80 -15.86 -3.68
C LEU A 8 -12.35 -15.95 -4.17
N ILE A 9 -11.66 -14.81 -4.28
CA ILE A 9 -10.35 -14.69 -4.95
C ILE A 9 -9.24 -14.17 -4.03
N GLY A 10 -9.54 -14.00 -2.74
CA GLY A 10 -8.61 -13.49 -1.71
C GLY A 10 -8.53 -11.95 -1.66
N SER A 11 -8.07 -11.41 -0.52
CA SER A 11 -7.85 -9.96 -0.33
C SER A 11 -6.88 -9.38 -1.33
N SER A 12 -5.82 -10.13 -1.66
CA SER A 12 -4.74 -9.69 -2.54
C SER A 12 -5.22 -9.37 -3.97
N ASN A 13 -6.29 -10.02 -4.42
CA ASN A 13 -6.91 -9.77 -5.72
C ASN A 13 -8.21 -8.97 -5.62
N SER A 14 -8.57 -8.48 -4.42
CA SER A 14 -9.80 -7.73 -4.23
C SER A 14 -9.75 -6.37 -4.95
N PRO A 15 -10.87 -5.90 -5.53
CA PRO A 15 -10.91 -4.65 -6.29
C PRO A 15 -10.96 -3.41 -5.37
N LEU A 16 -10.57 -3.52 -4.11
CA LEU A 16 -10.80 -2.50 -3.08
C LEU A 16 -10.26 -1.12 -3.50
N SER A 17 -9.04 -1.06 -4.02
CA SER A 17 -8.42 0.18 -4.50
C SER A 17 -9.23 0.84 -5.63
N GLY A 18 -9.71 0.06 -6.62
CA GLY A 18 -10.52 0.58 -7.72
C GLY A 18 -11.90 1.06 -7.27
N VAL A 19 -12.52 0.35 -6.32
CA VAL A 19 -13.79 0.76 -5.72
C VAL A 19 -13.64 2.10 -4.99
N GLY A 20 -12.50 2.38 -4.35
CA GLY A 20 -12.24 3.68 -3.71
C GLY A 20 -12.26 4.85 -4.69
N ILE A 21 -11.65 4.67 -5.85
CA ILE A 21 -11.65 5.67 -6.93
C ILE A 21 -13.07 5.94 -7.43
N LEU A 22 -13.85 4.87 -7.67
CA LEU A 22 -15.23 5.01 -8.10
C LEU A 22 -16.09 5.72 -7.05
N VAL A 23 -15.92 5.37 -5.78
CA VAL A 23 -16.66 5.96 -4.66
C VAL A 23 -16.38 7.45 -4.57
N VAL A 24 -15.12 7.89 -4.63
CA VAL A 24 -14.81 9.32 -4.53
C VAL A 24 -15.36 10.12 -5.72
N VAL A 25 -15.28 9.56 -6.93
CA VAL A 25 -15.83 10.19 -8.14
C VAL A 25 -17.35 10.29 -8.06
N ILE A 26 -18.03 9.20 -7.70
CA ILE A 26 -19.50 9.17 -7.57
C ILE A 26 -19.95 10.11 -6.46
N ALA A 27 -19.34 10.05 -5.27
CA ALA A 27 -19.68 10.93 -4.16
C ALA A 27 -19.49 12.41 -4.54
N ALA A 28 -18.36 12.75 -5.17
CA ALA A 28 -18.10 14.10 -5.65
C ALA A 28 -19.12 14.54 -6.72
N LEU A 29 -19.48 13.68 -7.68
CA LEU A 29 -20.49 13.99 -8.71
C LEU A 29 -21.88 14.22 -8.10
N LEU A 30 -22.29 13.37 -7.15
CA LEU A 30 -23.57 13.54 -6.45
C LEU A 30 -23.63 14.86 -5.68
N LEU A 31 -22.53 15.29 -5.08
CA LEU A 31 -22.45 16.60 -4.43
C LEU A 31 -22.48 17.74 -5.44
N VAL A 32 -21.81 17.62 -6.58
CA VAL A 32 -21.82 18.63 -7.65
C VAL A 32 -23.21 18.82 -8.24
N VAL A 33 -23.96 17.73 -8.45
CA VAL A 33 -25.30 17.80 -9.04
C VAL A 33 -26.37 18.13 -8.00
N GLY A 34 -26.30 17.53 -6.82
CA GLY A 34 -27.36 17.57 -5.82
C GLY A 34 -27.22 18.63 -4.73
N VAL A 35 -26.01 19.16 -4.49
CA VAL A 35 -25.76 20.08 -3.36
C VAL A 35 -25.12 21.40 -3.81
N LYS A 36 -24.05 21.34 -4.62
CA LYS A 36 -23.31 22.51 -5.08
C LYS A 36 -24.19 23.63 -5.70
N PRO A 37 -25.26 23.34 -6.48
CA PRO A 37 -26.10 24.39 -7.06
C PRO A 37 -26.87 25.21 -6.02
N PHE A 38 -27.05 24.68 -4.81
CA PHE A 38 -27.76 25.32 -3.70
C PHE A 38 -26.84 26.06 -2.74
N LEU A 39 -25.53 26.06 -3.00
CA LEU A 39 -24.52 26.69 -2.14
C LEU A 39 -23.98 27.97 -2.77
N PRO A 40 -23.55 28.94 -1.94
CA PRO A 40 -22.85 30.12 -2.44
C PRO A 40 -21.52 29.74 -3.10
N ALA A 41 -21.05 30.59 -4.02
CA ALA A 41 -19.74 30.45 -4.64
C ALA A 41 -18.63 30.43 -3.57
N GLY A 42 -17.62 29.56 -3.75
CA GLY A 42 -16.53 29.39 -2.75
C GLY A 42 -16.73 28.21 -1.78
N ALA A 43 -17.85 27.48 -1.88
CA ALA A 43 -18.14 26.31 -1.03
C ALA A 43 -17.42 25.01 -1.46
N GLU A 44 -16.46 25.06 -2.38
CA GLU A 44 -15.79 23.86 -2.92
C GLU A 44 -14.94 23.14 -1.88
N LYS A 45 -14.24 23.88 -1.00
CA LYS A 45 -13.39 23.27 0.04
C LYS A 45 -14.19 22.39 1.01
N PRO A 46 -15.29 22.87 1.63
CA PRO A 46 -16.17 22.02 2.43
C PRO A 46 -16.72 20.81 1.67
N LEU A 47 -17.11 20.98 0.39
CA LEU A 47 -17.62 19.87 -0.43
C LEU A 47 -16.56 18.79 -0.66
N VAL A 48 -15.31 19.18 -0.92
CA VAL A 48 -14.19 18.22 -1.05
C VAL A 48 -13.98 17.48 0.26
N GLY A 49 -13.97 18.19 1.39
CA GLY A 49 -13.86 17.56 2.72
C GLY A 49 -14.97 16.54 2.97
N PHE A 50 -16.22 16.90 2.66
CA PHE A 50 -17.37 16.01 2.81
C PHE A 50 -17.28 14.79 1.88
N ALA A 51 -16.90 14.97 0.60
CA ALA A 51 -16.71 13.88 -0.34
C ALA A 51 -15.66 12.87 0.16
N LEU A 52 -14.53 13.37 0.68
CA LEU A 52 -13.47 12.54 1.25
C LEU A 52 -13.93 11.81 2.52
N PHE A 53 -14.72 12.48 3.37
CA PHE A 53 -15.26 11.87 4.58
C PHE A 53 -16.24 10.72 4.27
N VAL A 54 -17.18 10.93 3.34
CA VAL A 54 -18.08 9.88 2.84
C VAL A 54 -17.28 8.74 2.22
N THR A 55 -16.27 9.07 1.40
CA THR A 55 -15.39 8.08 0.79
C THR A 55 -14.68 7.25 1.85
N ALA A 56 -14.16 7.87 2.90
CA ALA A 56 -13.47 7.18 4.00
C ALA A 56 -14.38 6.18 4.71
N ILE A 57 -15.64 6.53 4.98
CA ILE A 57 -16.63 5.62 5.59
C ILE A 57 -16.86 4.41 4.70
N VAL A 58 -17.13 4.63 3.41
CA VAL A 58 -17.39 3.54 2.46
C VAL A 58 -16.15 2.66 2.31
N PHE A 59 -14.96 3.26 2.28
CA PHE A 59 -13.70 2.54 2.19
C PHE A 59 -13.43 1.68 3.43
N ALA A 60 -13.71 2.21 4.63
CA ALA A 60 -13.61 1.47 5.88
C ALA A 60 -14.57 0.27 5.88
N VAL A 61 -15.85 0.48 5.52
CA VAL A 61 -16.84 -0.62 5.42
C VAL A 61 -16.39 -1.67 4.40
N ALA A 62 -15.93 -1.25 3.23
CA ALA A 62 -15.45 -2.15 2.18
C ALA A 62 -14.23 -2.97 2.64
N SER A 63 -13.29 -2.33 3.34
CA SER A 63 -12.08 -2.97 3.85
C SER A 63 -12.38 -3.97 4.97
N ILE A 64 -13.23 -3.59 5.93
CA ILE A 64 -13.61 -4.48 7.03
C ILE A 64 -14.43 -5.66 6.50
N ALA A 65 -15.34 -5.44 5.55
CA ALA A 65 -16.07 -6.54 4.91
C ALA A 65 -15.14 -7.50 4.15
N ASN A 66 -14.08 -6.97 3.50
CA ASN A 66 -13.06 -7.74 2.80
C ASN A 66 -12.26 -8.64 3.74
N ASN A 67 -11.79 -8.09 4.87
CA ASN A 67 -11.03 -8.86 5.86
C ASN A 67 -11.89 -9.88 6.59
N ASN A 68 -13.08 -9.46 7.07
CA ASN A 68 -13.98 -10.30 7.85
C ASN A 68 -14.34 -11.60 7.12
N LEU A 69 -14.64 -11.55 5.81
CA LEU A 69 -14.98 -12.76 5.05
C LEU A 69 -13.80 -13.73 4.91
N GLN A 70 -12.57 -13.25 4.88
CA GLN A 70 -11.38 -14.11 4.89
C GLN A 70 -11.05 -14.65 6.27
N ASP A 71 -11.22 -13.83 7.31
CA ASP A 71 -11.00 -14.25 8.69
C ASP A 71 -11.99 -15.34 9.10
N LEU A 72 -13.27 -15.19 8.72
CA LEU A 72 -14.30 -16.20 8.95
C LEU A 72 -13.98 -17.51 8.20
N LYS A 73 -13.47 -17.43 6.96
CA LYS A 73 -13.08 -18.63 6.22
C LYS A 73 -11.88 -19.32 6.86
N THR A 74 -10.87 -18.56 7.25
CA THR A 74 -9.68 -19.10 7.92
C THR A 74 -10.03 -19.67 9.29
N GLY A 75 -10.89 -18.98 10.04
CA GLY A 75 -11.44 -19.43 11.31
C GLY A 75 -12.16 -20.76 11.20
N GLN A 76 -13.02 -20.90 10.19
CA GLN A 76 -13.70 -22.15 9.90
C GLN A 76 -12.70 -23.31 9.64
N LEU A 77 -11.57 -23.04 8.98
CA LEU A 77 -10.56 -24.07 8.66
C LEU A 77 -9.76 -24.54 9.89
N VAL A 78 -9.72 -23.74 10.96
CA VAL A 78 -9.02 -24.06 12.22
C VAL A 78 -9.98 -24.26 13.39
N ASP A 79 -11.26 -24.51 13.09
CA ASP A 79 -12.34 -24.74 14.06
C ASP A 79 -12.50 -23.61 15.10
N ALA A 80 -12.24 -22.36 14.71
CA ALA A 80 -12.43 -21.19 15.57
C ALA A 80 -13.90 -20.81 15.70
N THR A 81 -14.29 -20.36 16.91
CA THR A 81 -15.65 -19.85 17.18
C THR A 81 -15.90 -18.51 16.48
N PRO A 82 -16.88 -18.40 15.55
CA PRO A 82 -17.09 -17.19 14.76
C PRO A 82 -17.37 -15.93 15.59
N SER A 83 -18.07 -16.06 16.72
CA SER A 83 -18.38 -14.92 17.60
C SER A 83 -17.12 -14.33 18.25
N MET A 84 -16.13 -15.15 18.58
CA MET A 84 -14.87 -14.67 19.16
C MET A 84 -14.04 -13.91 18.11
N GLN A 85 -14.08 -14.34 16.85
CA GLN A 85 -13.41 -13.64 15.76
C GLN A 85 -14.01 -12.26 15.50
N GLN A 86 -15.33 -12.14 15.54
CA GLN A 86 -16.00 -10.85 15.37
C GLN A 86 -15.63 -9.86 16.49
N TRP A 87 -15.59 -10.32 17.75
CA TRP A 87 -15.13 -9.48 18.86
C TRP A 87 -13.66 -9.09 18.74
N ALA A 88 -12.79 -10.02 18.33
CA ALA A 88 -11.38 -9.72 18.06
C ALA A 88 -11.23 -8.65 16.95
N LEU A 89 -12.03 -8.74 15.88
CA LEU A 89 -12.07 -7.73 14.82
C LEU A 89 -12.52 -6.36 15.34
N VAL A 90 -13.59 -6.31 16.14
CA VAL A 90 -14.07 -5.05 16.75
C VAL A 90 -12.97 -4.41 17.60
N ILE A 91 -12.32 -5.19 18.48
CA ILE A 91 -11.23 -4.70 19.33
C ILE A 91 -10.05 -4.21 18.46
N GLY A 92 -9.68 -4.96 17.43
CA GLY A 92 -8.61 -4.58 16.50
C GLY A 92 -8.91 -3.28 15.76
N VAL A 93 -10.15 -3.09 15.30
CA VAL A 93 -10.58 -1.84 14.65
C VAL A 93 -10.55 -0.66 15.61
N LEU A 94 -11.02 -0.84 16.85
CA LEU A 94 -10.97 0.21 17.88
C LEU A 94 -9.53 0.57 18.24
N ALA A 95 -8.66 -0.41 18.43
CA ALA A 95 -7.24 -0.20 18.68
C ALA A 95 -6.58 0.55 17.51
N GLY A 96 -6.84 0.14 16.27
CA GLY A 96 -6.34 0.82 15.07
C GLY A 96 -6.85 2.27 14.97
N ALA A 97 -8.13 2.50 15.25
CA ALA A 97 -8.72 3.85 15.22
C ALA A 97 -8.13 4.79 16.28
N VAL A 98 -7.68 4.26 17.41
CA VAL A 98 -7.00 5.04 18.46
C VAL A 98 -5.53 5.28 18.15
N VAL A 99 -4.83 4.30 17.57
CA VAL A 99 -3.36 4.35 17.37
C VAL A 99 -2.97 5.03 16.06
N ILE A 100 -3.68 4.77 14.96
CA ILE A 100 -3.28 5.23 13.62
C ILE A 100 -3.32 6.77 13.50
N PRO A 101 -4.37 7.49 13.92
CA PRO A 101 -4.42 8.94 13.74
C PRO A 101 -3.29 9.70 14.46
N PRO A 102 -2.95 9.43 15.74
CA PRO A 102 -1.79 10.05 16.38
C PRO A 102 -0.46 9.75 15.68
N VAL A 103 -0.28 8.53 15.15
CA VAL A 103 0.93 8.19 14.39
C VAL A 103 0.97 8.97 13.08
N LEU A 104 -0.16 9.11 12.37
CA LEU A 104 -0.22 9.93 11.16
C LEU A 104 0.04 11.41 11.45
N ASP A 105 -0.45 11.93 12.58
CA ASP A 105 -0.19 13.32 12.99
C ASP A 105 1.30 13.52 13.32
N LEU A 106 1.91 12.58 14.04
CA LEU A 106 3.36 12.58 14.29
C LEU A 106 4.17 12.58 12.98
N LEU A 107 3.82 11.72 12.03
CA LEU A 107 4.50 11.68 10.72
C LEU A 107 4.27 12.95 9.91
N GLN A 108 3.06 13.52 9.92
CA GLN A 108 2.75 14.78 9.25
C GLN A 108 3.56 15.95 9.84
N ASN A 109 3.69 16.02 11.16
CA ASN A 109 4.44 17.07 11.83
C ASN A 109 5.96 16.91 11.68
N THR A 110 6.45 15.68 11.50
CA THR A 110 7.89 15.37 11.41
C THR A 110 8.42 15.47 9.98
N TYR A 111 7.69 14.92 9.00
CA TYR A 111 8.12 14.81 7.60
C TYR A 111 7.18 15.54 6.63
N GLY A 112 5.88 15.56 6.93
CA GLY A 112 4.84 15.97 6.01
C GLY A 112 4.56 14.92 4.92
N PHE A 113 3.45 15.08 4.19
CA PHE A 113 3.12 14.24 3.04
C PHE A 113 3.30 15.01 1.72
N LEU A 114 3.80 14.33 0.69
CA LEU A 114 3.97 14.92 -0.64
C LEU A 114 2.63 15.48 -1.16
N GLY A 115 2.66 16.73 -1.63
CA GLY A 115 1.46 17.45 -2.08
C GLY A 115 0.66 18.15 -0.97
N ALA A 116 1.04 18.02 0.30
CA ALA A 116 0.49 18.83 1.38
C ALA A 116 1.10 20.26 1.34
N PRO A 117 0.32 21.30 1.71
CA PRO A 117 0.85 22.66 1.82
C PRO A 117 2.01 22.73 2.82
N GLY A 118 3.14 23.31 2.42
CA GLY A 118 4.32 23.48 3.28
C GLY A 118 5.22 22.24 3.44
N ALA A 119 4.93 21.14 2.71
CA ALA A 119 5.78 19.96 2.73
C ALA A 119 7.05 20.16 1.88
N ASP A 120 8.22 19.86 2.47
CA ASP A 120 9.51 19.84 1.75
C ASP A 120 9.57 18.60 0.84
N PRO A 121 9.63 18.73 -0.50
CA PRO A 121 9.64 17.59 -1.42
C PRO A 121 10.78 16.59 -1.19
N SER A 122 11.88 17.02 -0.55
CA SER A 122 13.03 16.16 -0.25
C SER A 122 12.83 15.27 0.98
N LYS A 123 11.91 15.63 1.88
CA LYS A 123 11.66 14.94 3.15
C LYS A 123 10.26 14.36 3.28
N ALA A 124 9.32 14.88 2.50
CA ALA A 124 7.92 14.51 2.60
C ALA A 124 7.68 13.06 2.18
N LEU A 125 6.82 12.39 2.93
CA LEU A 125 6.47 11.00 2.70
C LEU A 125 5.57 10.86 1.46
N PRO A 126 5.83 9.87 0.59
CA PRO A 126 4.96 9.60 -0.55
C PRO A 126 3.63 9.02 -0.09
N ALA A 127 2.54 9.73 -0.41
CA ALA A 127 1.16 9.26 -0.18
C ALA A 127 0.36 9.27 -1.48
N PRO A 128 0.77 8.51 -2.53
CA PRO A 128 0.16 8.62 -3.85
C PRO A 128 -1.34 8.24 -3.82
N GLN A 129 -1.78 7.36 -2.91
CA GLN A 129 -3.18 6.91 -2.88
C GLN A 129 -4.07 8.04 -2.36
N ALA A 130 -3.63 8.70 -1.29
CA ALA A 130 -4.31 9.86 -0.73
C ALA A 130 -4.29 11.03 -1.72
N GLY A 131 -3.15 11.25 -2.39
CA GLY A 131 -2.99 12.27 -3.42
C GLY A 131 -3.97 12.08 -4.58
N LEU A 132 -4.07 10.87 -5.13
CA LEU A 132 -4.99 10.53 -6.22
C LEU A 132 -6.46 10.77 -5.81
N ILE A 133 -6.88 10.24 -4.65
CA ILE A 133 -8.26 10.39 -4.15
C ILE A 133 -8.58 11.88 -3.93
N SER A 134 -7.66 12.65 -3.35
CA SER A 134 -7.83 14.10 -3.14
C SER A 134 -7.91 14.86 -4.46
N ALA A 135 -7.05 14.54 -5.42
CA ALA A 135 -7.01 15.19 -6.73
C ALA A 135 -8.30 14.91 -7.52
N LEU A 136 -8.82 13.68 -7.50
CA LEU A 136 -10.08 13.32 -8.13
C LEU A 136 -11.27 14.05 -7.48
N ALA A 137 -11.36 14.04 -6.14
CA ALA A 137 -12.41 14.77 -5.44
C ALA A 137 -12.41 16.26 -5.78
N LYS A 138 -11.23 16.89 -5.73
CA LYS A 138 -11.05 18.30 -6.09
C LYS A 138 -11.43 18.56 -7.54
N GLY A 139 -10.89 17.77 -8.48
CA GLY A 139 -11.13 17.93 -9.90
C GLY A 139 -12.60 17.83 -10.25
N VAL A 140 -13.32 16.84 -9.71
CA VAL A 140 -14.76 16.67 -9.97
C VAL A 140 -15.54 17.85 -9.41
N ILE A 141 -15.25 18.29 -8.19
CA ILE A 141 -15.99 19.38 -7.55
C ILE A 141 -15.72 20.73 -8.21
N THR A 142 -14.49 20.98 -8.67
CA THR A 142 -14.14 22.23 -9.37
C THR A 142 -14.46 22.20 -10.86
N GLY A 143 -14.79 21.04 -11.43
CA GLY A 143 -14.99 20.85 -12.87
C GLY A 143 -13.68 20.82 -13.68
N ALA A 144 -12.53 20.68 -13.02
CA ALA A 144 -11.20 20.67 -13.64
C ALA A 144 -10.65 19.25 -13.87
N VAL A 145 -11.53 18.24 -14.00
CA VAL A 145 -11.09 16.87 -14.28
C VAL A 145 -10.56 16.78 -15.71
N PRO A 146 -9.34 16.26 -15.92
CA PRO A 146 -8.83 15.99 -17.26
C PRO A 146 -9.46 14.70 -17.80
N TRP A 147 -10.71 14.78 -18.28
CA TRP A 147 -11.46 13.64 -18.81
C TRP A 147 -10.72 12.93 -19.96
N ASP A 148 -9.99 13.68 -20.78
CA ASP A 148 -9.17 13.13 -21.85
C ASP A 148 -8.08 12.19 -21.31
N MET A 149 -7.46 12.52 -20.18
CA MET A 149 -6.45 11.67 -19.53
C MET A 149 -7.07 10.42 -18.90
N ILE A 150 -8.27 10.54 -18.32
CA ILE A 150 -9.01 9.38 -17.80
C ILE A 150 -9.40 8.44 -18.95
N GLY A 151 -9.91 9.00 -20.06
CA GLY A 151 -10.24 8.24 -21.27
C GLY A 151 -9.03 7.54 -21.88
N LEU A 152 -7.90 8.24 -21.97
CA LEU A 152 -6.63 7.65 -22.41
C LEU A 152 -6.18 6.52 -21.48
N GLY A 153 -6.26 6.71 -20.16
CA GLY A 153 -5.96 5.68 -19.18
C GLY A 153 -6.86 4.44 -19.32
N ALA A 154 -8.15 4.64 -19.56
CA ALA A 154 -9.10 3.56 -19.82
C ALA A 154 -8.76 2.81 -21.12
N ALA A 155 -8.43 3.52 -22.20
CA ALA A 155 -8.00 2.93 -23.46
C ALA A 155 -6.72 2.10 -23.31
N ILE A 156 -5.72 2.63 -22.59
CA ILE A 156 -4.49 1.90 -22.23
C ILE A 156 -4.83 0.64 -21.43
N GLY A 157 -5.72 0.75 -20.43
CA GLY A 157 -6.16 -0.40 -19.62
C GLY A 157 -6.80 -1.50 -20.46
N VAL A 158 -7.72 -1.14 -21.37
CA VAL A 158 -8.34 -2.09 -22.32
C VAL A 158 -7.29 -2.71 -23.23
N ALA A 159 -6.36 -1.92 -23.78
CA ALA A 159 -5.30 -2.43 -24.63
C ALA A 159 -4.40 -3.45 -23.90
N ILE A 160 -4.05 -3.19 -22.64
CA ILE A 160 -3.25 -4.12 -21.82
C ILE A 160 -4.04 -5.39 -21.51
N ILE A 161 -5.33 -5.30 -21.19
CA ILE A 161 -6.18 -6.48 -20.98
C ILE A 161 -6.23 -7.35 -22.23
N ILE A 162 -6.44 -6.74 -23.40
CA ILE A 162 -6.45 -7.46 -24.69
C ILE A 162 -5.09 -8.11 -24.92
N LEU A 163 -3.99 -7.39 -24.69
CA LEU A 163 -2.64 -7.92 -24.87
C LEU A 163 -2.37 -9.11 -23.92
N ASP A 164 -2.76 -9.02 -22.65
CA ASP A 164 -2.60 -10.11 -21.68
C ASP A 164 -3.40 -11.35 -22.08
N GLU A 165 -4.64 -11.17 -22.54
CA GLU A 165 -5.48 -12.28 -23.01
C GLU A 165 -4.89 -12.93 -24.27
N LEU A 166 -4.39 -12.13 -25.22
CA LEU A 166 -3.71 -12.63 -26.42
C LEU A 166 -2.44 -13.41 -26.08
N LEU A 167 -1.62 -12.92 -25.15
CA LEU A 167 -0.45 -13.64 -24.64
C LEU A 167 -0.85 -14.95 -23.95
N GLY A 168 -1.97 -14.91 -23.20
CA GLY A 168 -2.57 -16.07 -22.56
C GLY A 168 -2.99 -17.16 -23.56
N VAL A 169 -3.61 -16.77 -24.66
CA VAL A 169 -4.03 -17.67 -25.75
C VAL A 169 -2.82 -18.18 -26.53
N ALA A 170 -1.83 -17.33 -26.79
CA ALA A 170 -0.63 -17.70 -27.55
C ALA A 170 0.25 -18.73 -26.83
N LYS A 171 0.10 -18.90 -25.50
CA LYS A 171 0.92 -19.78 -24.62
C LYS A 171 2.44 -19.61 -24.78
N LYS A 172 2.88 -18.52 -25.40
CA LYS A 172 4.29 -18.23 -25.71
C LYS A 172 4.68 -16.96 -24.95
N GLY A 173 5.27 -17.13 -23.78
CA GLY A 173 5.89 -16.05 -23.00
C GLY A 173 5.18 -15.71 -21.69
N PRO A 174 5.74 -14.75 -20.94
CA PRO A 174 5.18 -14.28 -19.68
C PRO A 174 3.89 -13.49 -19.91
N ARG A 175 2.92 -13.66 -19.00
CA ARG A 175 1.71 -12.83 -18.95
C ARG A 175 2.05 -11.41 -18.54
N LEU A 176 1.18 -10.48 -18.88
CA LEU A 176 1.28 -9.07 -18.53
C LEU A 176 0.06 -8.65 -17.70
N PRO A 177 0.02 -9.03 -16.40
CA PRO A 177 -1.14 -8.73 -15.56
C PRO A 177 -1.46 -7.23 -15.57
N PRO A 178 -2.67 -6.82 -15.98
CA PRO A 178 -3.02 -5.40 -16.09
C PRO A 178 -2.84 -4.62 -14.77
N LEU A 179 -3.08 -5.29 -13.64
CA LEU A 179 -2.88 -4.72 -12.31
C LEU A 179 -1.40 -4.37 -12.03
N ALA A 180 -0.46 -5.20 -12.48
CA ALA A 180 0.97 -4.94 -12.29
C ALA A 180 1.42 -3.74 -13.13
N VAL A 181 0.92 -3.63 -14.37
CA VAL A 181 1.19 -2.47 -15.22
C VAL A 181 0.59 -1.20 -14.62
N GLY A 182 -0.66 -1.27 -14.13
CA GLY A 182 -1.32 -0.15 -13.44
C GLY A 182 -0.52 0.32 -12.23
N LEU A 183 -0.06 -0.61 -11.38
CA LEU A 183 0.80 -0.29 -10.23
C LEU A 183 2.12 0.38 -10.67
N GLY A 184 2.73 -0.09 -11.76
CA GLY A 184 3.97 0.48 -12.29
C GLY A 184 3.82 1.92 -12.81
N ILE A 185 2.69 2.24 -13.44
CA ILE A 185 2.37 3.60 -13.90
C ILE A 185 2.08 4.53 -12.71
N TYR A 186 1.47 3.97 -11.67
CA TYR A 186 0.96 4.70 -10.53
C TYR A 186 2.02 5.02 -9.46
N LEU A 187 3.00 4.12 -9.25
CA LEU A 187 4.01 4.27 -8.20
C LEU A 187 5.18 5.17 -8.64
N PRO A 188 5.77 5.95 -7.71
CA PRO A 188 7.00 6.70 -7.98
C PRO A 188 8.13 5.79 -8.48
N THR A 189 8.95 6.29 -9.40
CA THR A 189 10.05 5.51 -10.01
C THR A 189 11.03 4.96 -8.98
N SER A 190 11.30 5.70 -7.90
CA SER A 190 12.14 5.23 -6.79
C SER A 190 11.54 4.02 -6.07
N THR A 191 10.24 4.01 -5.81
CA THR A 191 9.53 2.88 -5.20
C THR A 191 9.47 1.70 -6.17
N THR A 192 9.14 1.94 -7.44
CA THR A 192 9.06 0.91 -8.48
C THR A 192 10.38 0.18 -8.66
N LEU A 193 11.51 0.90 -8.65
CA LEU A 193 12.84 0.27 -8.74
C LEU A 193 13.09 -0.70 -7.59
N MET A 194 12.76 -0.33 -6.36
CA MET A 194 12.95 -1.19 -5.19
C MET A 194 12.04 -2.42 -5.23
N VAL A 195 10.80 -2.28 -5.75
CA VAL A 195 9.90 -3.41 -5.99
C VAL A 195 10.49 -4.36 -7.03
N VAL A 196 11.08 -3.86 -8.11
CA VAL A 196 11.74 -4.68 -9.15
C VAL A 196 12.94 -5.43 -8.57
N VAL A 197 13.79 -4.76 -7.79
CA VAL A 197 14.94 -5.41 -7.11
C VAL A 197 14.45 -6.52 -6.17
N GLY A 198 13.43 -6.24 -5.36
CA GLY A 198 12.80 -7.22 -4.47
C GLY A 198 12.23 -8.42 -5.24
N ALA A 199 11.57 -8.19 -6.38
CA ALA A 199 11.03 -9.25 -7.23
C ALA A 199 12.13 -10.12 -7.84
N LEU A 200 13.26 -9.54 -8.26
CA LEU A 200 14.42 -10.28 -8.76
C LEU A 200 15.06 -11.14 -7.66
N VAL A 201 15.22 -10.59 -6.46
CA VAL A 201 15.75 -11.33 -5.29
C VAL A 201 14.79 -12.46 -4.90
N GLY A 202 13.48 -12.19 -4.88
CA GLY A 202 12.43 -13.19 -4.63
C GLY A 202 12.46 -14.31 -5.66
N ALA A 203 12.53 -13.99 -6.96
CA ALA A 203 12.62 -14.97 -8.03
C ALA A 203 13.91 -15.82 -7.94
N TRP A 204 15.02 -15.22 -7.53
CA TRP A 204 16.26 -15.94 -7.26
C TRP A 204 16.10 -16.90 -6.07
N PHE A 205 15.46 -16.45 -4.99
CA PHE A 205 15.21 -17.25 -3.79
C PHE A 205 14.27 -18.43 -4.08
N ASP A 206 13.17 -18.19 -4.80
CA ASP A 206 12.19 -19.22 -5.16
C ASP A 206 12.83 -20.33 -6.00
N ARG A 207 13.65 -19.96 -6.99
CA ARG A 207 14.43 -20.93 -7.78
C ARG A 207 15.42 -21.74 -6.94
N HIS A 208 15.96 -21.16 -5.87
CA HIS A 208 16.83 -21.88 -4.94
C HIS A 208 16.04 -22.79 -4.00
N ALA A 209 14.87 -22.34 -3.54
CA ALA A 209 13.97 -23.11 -2.69
C ALA A 209 13.41 -24.36 -3.41
N GLU A 210 13.14 -24.25 -4.71
CA GLU A 210 12.69 -25.36 -5.57
C GLU A 210 13.68 -26.53 -5.66
N ARG A 211 14.95 -26.30 -5.36
CA ARG A 211 15.98 -27.37 -5.33
C ARG A 211 15.90 -28.24 -4.07
N GLY A 212 15.11 -27.83 -3.07
CA GLY A 212 14.95 -28.56 -1.81
C GLY A 212 13.70 -29.44 -1.78
N GLN A 213 13.68 -30.43 -0.88
CA GLN A 213 12.53 -31.33 -0.71
C GLN A 213 11.26 -30.63 -0.18
N ARG A 214 11.41 -29.51 0.54
CA ARG A 214 10.32 -28.69 1.09
C ARG A 214 10.26 -27.31 0.44
N ALA A 215 10.12 -27.29 -0.88
CA ALA A 215 10.09 -26.06 -1.67
C ALA A 215 9.02 -25.07 -1.17
N GLU A 216 7.78 -25.53 -0.99
CA GLU A 216 6.66 -24.65 -0.62
C GLU A 216 6.83 -24.02 0.77
N ALA A 217 7.19 -24.82 1.78
CA ALA A 217 7.44 -24.30 3.12
C ALA A 217 8.61 -23.30 3.15
N THR A 218 9.65 -23.53 2.33
CA THR A 218 10.80 -22.61 2.23
C THR A 218 10.39 -21.29 1.57
N LYS A 219 9.55 -21.33 0.53
CA LYS A 219 8.97 -20.15 -0.11
C LYS A 219 8.15 -19.32 0.89
N GLN A 220 7.30 -19.98 1.67
CA GLN A 220 6.49 -19.31 2.71
C GLN A 220 7.35 -18.63 3.77
N LEU A 221 8.46 -19.24 4.20
CA LEU A 221 9.43 -18.59 5.10
C LEU A 221 10.06 -17.34 4.46
N GLY A 222 10.35 -17.36 3.16
CA GLY A 222 10.83 -16.20 2.42
C GLY A 222 9.82 -15.05 2.40
N VAL A 223 8.53 -15.35 2.18
CA VAL A 223 7.44 -14.37 2.26
C VAL A 223 7.32 -13.80 3.67
N LEU A 224 7.42 -14.65 4.70
CA LEU A 224 7.37 -14.23 6.11
C LEU A 224 8.54 -13.30 6.45
N LEU A 225 9.75 -13.60 5.98
CA LEU A 225 10.92 -12.73 6.15
C LEU A 225 10.72 -11.36 5.50
N ALA A 226 10.30 -11.34 4.24
CA ALA A 226 10.06 -10.10 3.52
C ALA A 226 9.00 -9.24 4.23
N SER A 227 7.92 -9.88 4.69
CA SER A 227 6.84 -9.23 5.45
C SER A 227 7.36 -8.66 6.78
N GLY A 228 8.20 -9.42 7.49
CA GLY A 228 8.87 -8.96 8.71
C GLY A 228 9.81 -7.77 8.49
N LEU A 229 10.55 -7.74 7.37
CA LEU A 229 11.40 -6.60 7.01
C LEU A 229 10.57 -5.34 6.71
N ILE A 230 9.45 -5.48 6.00
CA ILE A 230 8.53 -4.36 5.71
C ILE A 230 7.95 -3.79 7.01
N VAL A 231 7.39 -4.64 7.87
CA VAL A 231 6.78 -4.21 9.14
C VAL A 231 7.85 -3.64 10.08
N GLY A 232 9.02 -4.28 10.16
CA GLY A 232 10.13 -3.87 11.01
C GLY A 232 10.66 -2.48 10.65
N GLU A 233 10.84 -2.20 9.36
CA GLU A 233 11.23 -0.87 8.86
C GLU A 233 10.20 0.19 9.25
N SER A 234 8.91 -0.08 9.02
CA SER A 234 7.84 0.86 9.36
C SER A 234 7.74 1.14 10.86
N LEU A 235 7.91 0.12 11.71
CA LEU A 235 7.92 0.31 13.18
C LEU A 235 9.11 1.16 13.63
N LEU A 236 10.32 0.89 13.10
CA LEU A 236 11.51 1.68 13.39
C LEU A 236 11.36 3.12 12.89
N ALA A 237 10.74 3.33 11.73
CA ALA A 237 10.46 4.65 11.18
C ALA A 237 9.52 5.46 12.09
N VAL A 238 8.46 4.85 12.63
CA VAL A 238 7.55 5.51 13.59
C VAL A 238 8.26 5.83 14.91
N ILE A 239 9.07 4.91 15.44
CA ILE A 239 9.87 5.16 16.65
C ILE A 239 10.83 6.33 16.41
N PHE A 240 11.55 6.33 15.28
CA PHE A 240 12.47 7.38 14.92
C PHE A 240 11.76 8.73 14.73
N ALA A 241 10.60 8.74 14.07
CA ALA A 241 9.75 9.93 13.95
C ALA A 241 9.36 10.48 15.33
N GLY A 242 9.03 9.60 16.27
CA GLY A 242 8.75 9.98 17.66
C GLY A 242 9.94 10.68 18.31
N ILE A 243 11.14 10.11 18.18
CA ILE A 243 12.37 10.69 18.73
C ILE A 243 12.65 12.07 18.10
N VAL A 244 12.50 12.21 16.78
CA VAL A 244 12.67 13.50 16.09
C VAL A 244 11.64 14.52 16.59
N GLY A 245 10.37 14.13 16.63
CA GLY A 245 9.26 14.99 17.05
C GLY A 245 9.41 15.49 18.49
N PHE A 246 9.79 14.63 19.44
CA PHE A 246 9.96 15.02 20.85
C PHE A 246 11.29 15.74 21.13
N SER A 247 12.35 15.44 20.38
CA SER A 247 13.66 16.07 20.61
C SER A 247 13.79 17.45 19.96
N GLY A 248 12.97 17.77 18.96
CA GLY A 248 13.09 18.98 18.14
C GLY A 248 14.37 19.01 17.29
N LYS A 249 15.16 17.94 17.28
CA LYS A 249 16.39 17.79 16.48
C LYS A 249 16.10 16.89 15.29
N GLN A 250 16.44 17.34 14.09
CA GLN A 250 16.25 16.54 12.86
C GLN A 250 17.09 15.25 12.87
N ASN A 251 18.27 15.28 13.51
CA ASN A 251 19.20 14.16 13.60
C ASN A 251 19.51 13.80 15.07
N PRO A 252 18.55 13.25 15.82
CA PRO A 252 18.69 13.07 17.26
C PRO A 252 19.69 11.97 17.65
N ILE A 253 19.93 11.02 16.75
CA ILE A 253 20.80 9.84 16.95
C ILE A 253 22.09 9.97 16.11
N ALA A 254 22.37 11.13 15.51
CA ALA A 254 23.59 11.30 14.75
C ALA A 254 24.82 11.28 15.67
N LEU A 255 25.70 10.31 15.44
CA LEU A 255 26.98 10.14 16.14
C LEU A 255 28.14 10.83 15.41
N VAL A 256 27.96 11.11 14.12
CA VAL A 256 28.97 11.65 13.21
C VAL A 256 28.39 12.86 12.47
N GLY A 257 29.23 13.83 12.11
CA GLY A 257 28.82 15.04 11.41
C GLY A 257 28.58 14.82 9.90
N ASP A 258 28.09 15.87 9.23
CA ASP A 258 27.64 15.83 7.83
C ASP A 258 28.69 15.34 6.83
N SER A 259 29.98 15.52 7.14
CA SER A 259 31.11 14.97 6.35
C SER A 259 31.05 13.43 6.16
N PHE A 260 30.32 12.73 7.02
CA PHE A 260 30.15 11.28 6.96
C PHE A 260 28.90 10.83 6.19
N ALA A 261 28.13 11.75 5.58
CA ALA A 261 26.90 11.43 4.86
C ALA A 261 27.13 10.48 3.66
N THR A 262 28.22 10.66 2.90
CA THR A 262 28.50 9.76 1.75
C THR A 262 28.98 8.38 2.24
N PRO A 263 29.94 8.27 3.18
CA PRO A 263 30.28 6.99 3.79
C PRO A 263 29.10 6.28 4.44
N SER A 264 28.19 6.99 5.11
CA SER A 264 27.05 6.37 5.80
C SER A 264 26.07 5.70 4.83
N ILE A 265 25.81 6.32 3.67
CA ILE A 265 24.97 5.71 2.61
C ILE A 265 25.60 4.41 2.11
N ILE A 266 26.91 4.41 1.85
CA ILE A 266 27.62 3.23 1.34
C ILE A 266 27.64 2.12 2.39
N ILE A 267 28.06 2.44 3.62
CA ILE A 267 28.13 1.48 4.73
C ILE A 267 26.73 0.92 5.02
N GLY A 268 25.71 1.78 5.10
CA GLY A 268 24.32 1.37 5.31
C GLY A 268 23.83 0.44 4.21
N GLY A 269 24.13 0.75 2.94
CA GLY A 269 23.80 -0.11 1.80
C GLY A 269 24.49 -1.47 1.86
N VAL A 270 25.78 -1.51 2.22
CA VAL A 270 26.52 -2.77 2.40
C VAL A 270 25.95 -3.59 3.55
N VAL A 271 25.70 -2.97 4.71
CA VAL A 271 25.11 -3.65 5.87
C VAL A 271 23.73 -4.20 5.53
N PHE A 272 22.91 -3.43 4.83
CA PHE A 272 21.60 -3.88 4.35
C PHE A 272 21.73 -5.10 3.43
N ALA A 273 22.59 -5.03 2.41
CA ALA A 273 22.80 -6.14 1.48
C ALA A 273 23.32 -7.41 2.19
N VAL A 274 24.30 -7.27 3.09
CA VAL A 274 24.84 -8.38 3.88
C VAL A 274 23.75 -8.98 4.77
N THR A 275 22.97 -8.15 5.46
CA THR A 275 21.88 -8.61 6.33
C THR A 275 20.84 -9.39 5.53
N VAL A 276 20.42 -8.87 4.38
CA VAL A 276 19.49 -9.57 3.48
C VAL A 276 20.06 -10.92 3.04
N ILE A 277 21.33 -10.96 2.60
CA ILE A 277 21.99 -12.22 2.19
C ILE A 277 22.05 -13.22 3.35
N VAL A 278 22.43 -12.77 4.55
CA VAL A 278 22.53 -13.63 5.74
C VAL A 278 21.17 -14.20 6.12
N LEU A 279 20.12 -13.37 6.15
CA LEU A 279 18.76 -13.79 6.50
C LEU A 279 18.20 -14.79 5.48
N TYR A 280 18.35 -14.52 4.18
CA TYR A 280 17.91 -15.47 3.16
C TYR A 280 18.69 -16.78 3.20
N ARG A 281 20.01 -16.75 3.42
CA ARG A 281 20.81 -17.97 3.61
C ARG A 281 20.39 -18.76 4.83
N TRP A 282 20.09 -18.08 5.93
CA TRP A 282 19.63 -18.69 7.17
C TRP A 282 18.30 -19.42 6.96
N ILE A 283 17.35 -18.80 6.27
CA ILE A 283 16.05 -19.42 5.96
C ILE A 283 16.19 -20.61 5.01
N ILE A 284 17.04 -20.51 3.98
CA ILE A 284 17.33 -21.66 3.09
C ILE A 284 17.89 -22.82 3.92
N LYS A 285 18.77 -22.55 4.89
CA LYS A 285 19.31 -23.58 5.77
C LYS A 285 18.23 -24.19 6.66
N MET A 286 17.37 -23.38 7.28
CA MET A 286 16.24 -23.87 8.08
C MET A 286 15.29 -24.76 7.26
N GLY A 287 14.95 -24.35 6.04
CA GLY A 287 14.10 -25.14 5.14
C GLY A 287 14.68 -26.51 4.79
N ARG A 288 16.01 -26.65 4.85
CA ARG A 288 16.73 -27.93 4.65
C ARG A 288 16.92 -28.74 5.94
N SER A 289 17.13 -28.09 7.08
CA SER A 289 17.45 -28.74 8.36
C SER A 289 16.23 -29.27 9.14
N ALA A 290 15.01 -28.91 8.75
CA ALA A 290 13.80 -29.47 9.36
C ALA A 290 13.43 -30.89 8.82
N ALA A 291 14.31 -31.50 8.01
CA ALA A 291 14.23 -32.88 7.52
C ALA A 291 14.93 -33.84 8.49
#